data_AF-A0A538CXE0-F1
#
_entry.id   AF-A0A538CXE0-F1
#
_cell.length_a   1.000
_cell.length_b   1.000
_cell.length_c   1.000
_cell.angle_alpha   90.00
_cell.angle_beta   90.00
_cell.angle_gamma   90.00
#
_symmetry.space_group_name_H-M   'P 1'
#
loop_
_entity.id
_entity.type
_entity.pdbx_description
1 polymer ?
#
loop_
_entity_poly.entity_id
_entity_poly.type
_entity_poly.pdbx_seq_one_letter_code
_entity_poly.pdbx_strand_id
1 'polypeptide(L)'
;MALELGARVLVGVGASRAAGVLHRRGHTTRGHAPDPDRRLRRRPAARGGDAGSRRRVGDLRPIFAGRPFTGTDMRPGPGVDQVEDLRALSFEDGSVGTALCLDTLEHCADPPQACRELARVCSPEGGVAVISSVMLFGIHEHPRDYFRFTPDGFRALLEQGFDDAWVAGIGDPGLPVQVVGVGIRGGTLDVSLEKLPSLARVQAGYEAARGRVRIGPQQLTLRELSRAVARDLPRLLRRL
;
A
#
# COMPACT_ATOMS: atom_id res chain seq x y z
N MET A 1 1.59 23.76 8.43
CA MET A 1 1.87 24.31 7.09
C MET A 1 1.36 23.29 6.06
N ALA A 2 0.51 23.67 5.10
CA ALA A 2 0.02 22.71 4.11
C ALA A 2 1.17 22.26 3.20
N LEU A 3 1.35 20.95 3.01
CA LEU A 3 2.30 20.39 2.05
C LEU A 3 1.91 20.83 0.64
N GLU A 4 2.53 21.89 0.13
CA GLU A 4 2.44 22.20 -1.29
C GLU A 4 3.25 21.16 -2.06
N LEU A 5 2.57 20.39 -2.91
CA LEU A 5 3.25 19.49 -3.84
C LEU A 5 4.26 20.30 -4.66
N GLY A 6 5.45 19.76 -4.92
CA GLY A 6 6.47 20.45 -5.71
C GLY A 6 6.17 20.43 -7.21
N ALA A 7 7.02 21.10 -8.01
CA ALA A 7 6.81 21.34 -9.44
C ALA A 7 6.94 20.11 -10.35
N ARG A 8 7.48 18.99 -9.86
CA ARG A 8 7.60 17.72 -10.60
C ARG A 8 7.22 16.55 -9.70
N VAL A 9 6.25 15.74 -10.15
CA VAL A 9 5.78 14.56 -9.44
C VAL A 9 6.31 13.29 -10.11
N LEU A 10 7.11 12.53 -9.36
CA LEU A 10 7.54 11.17 -9.71
C LEU A 10 6.59 10.17 -9.07
N VAL A 11 6.06 9.20 -9.82
CA VAL A 11 5.24 8.13 -9.26
C VAL A 11 5.78 6.78 -9.65
N GLY A 12 6.30 6.04 -8.67
CA GLY A 12 6.49 4.60 -8.79
C GLY A 12 5.12 3.92 -8.79
N VAL A 13 4.68 3.44 -9.95
CA VAL A 13 3.45 2.67 -10.10
C VAL A 13 3.80 1.22 -9.75
N GLY A 14 3.69 0.85 -8.48
CA GLY A 14 3.63 -0.56 -8.09
C GLY A 14 2.39 -1.20 -8.73
N ALA A 15 2.57 -2.33 -9.40
CA ALA A 15 1.54 -3.03 -10.17
C ALA A 15 0.40 -3.56 -9.29
N SER A 16 -0.46 -2.70 -8.76
CA SER A 16 -1.63 -3.15 -8.01
C SER A 16 -2.71 -3.67 -8.95
N ARG A 17 -2.54 -4.89 -9.48
CA ARG A 17 -3.68 -5.71 -9.93
C ARG A 17 -4.49 -6.27 -8.74
N ALA A 18 -4.00 -6.13 -7.51
CA ALA A 18 -4.57 -6.78 -6.33
C ALA A 18 -5.71 -6.02 -5.62
N ALA A 19 -5.88 -4.71 -5.85
CA ALA A 19 -6.92 -3.91 -5.17
C ALA A 19 -8.39 -4.30 -5.54
N GLY A 20 -8.60 -5.24 -6.47
CA GLY A 20 -9.92 -5.62 -6.97
C GLY A 20 -10.65 -6.76 -6.23
N VAL A 21 -10.04 -7.46 -5.26
CA VAL A 21 -10.58 -8.75 -4.78
C VAL A 21 -11.39 -8.67 -3.47
N LEU A 22 -11.29 -7.62 -2.65
CA LEU A 22 -11.96 -7.58 -1.34
C LEU A 22 -13.28 -6.80 -1.23
N HIS A 23 -13.92 -6.47 -2.36
CA HIS A 23 -15.22 -5.79 -2.35
C HIS A 23 -16.29 -6.44 -3.23
N ARG A 24 -16.40 -7.77 -3.18
CA ARG A 24 -17.70 -8.41 -3.44
C ARG A 24 -18.50 -8.46 -2.16
N ARG A 25 -19.42 -7.51 -2.02
CA ARG A 25 -20.48 -7.53 -1.00
C ARG A 25 -21.15 -8.90 -1.02
N GLY A 26 -21.08 -9.61 0.10
CA GLY A 26 -21.88 -10.81 0.32
C GLY A 26 -23.36 -10.44 0.34
N HIS A 27 -24.02 -10.55 -0.81
CA HIS A 27 -25.47 -10.62 -0.85
C HIS A 27 -25.88 -12.00 -0.37
N THR A 28 -26.38 -12.05 0.86
CA THR A 28 -27.16 -13.17 1.37
C THR A 28 -28.41 -13.32 0.50
N THR A 29 -28.47 -14.37 -0.31
CA THR A 29 -29.72 -14.82 -0.93
C THR A 29 -30.14 -16.11 -0.25
N ARG A 30 -31.31 -16.06 0.39
CA ARG A 30 -32.03 -17.22 0.93
C ARG A 30 -32.34 -18.18 -0.21
N GLY A 31 -32.32 -19.48 0.11
CA GLY A 31 -32.44 -20.58 -0.84
C GLY A 31 -33.70 -20.56 -1.70
N HIS A 32 -33.49 -20.84 -2.98
CA HIS A 32 -34.45 -21.49 -3.87
C HIS A 32 -33.66 -22.25 -4.94
N ALA A 33 -34.05 -23.49 -5.21
CA ALA A 33 -33.43 -24.36 -6.20
C ALA A 33 -33.61 -23.81 -7.63
N PRO A 34 -32.71 -24.12 -8.59
CA PRO A 34 -32.86 -23.66 -9.96
C PRO A 34 -33.85 -24.52 -10.76
N ASP A 35 -34.80 -23.85 -11.41
CA ASP A 35 -35.71 -24.36 -12.44
C ASP A 35 -34.95 -24.50 -13.79
N PRO A 36 -34.93 -25.68 -14.44
CA PRO A 36 -34.04 -25.95 -15.57
C PRO A 36 -34.54 -25.45 -16.94
N ASP A 37 -35.65 -24.71 -17.06
CA ASP A 37 -36.30 -24.55 -18.38
C ASP A 37 -36.67 -23.12 -18.82
N ARG A 38 -35.74 -22.15 -18.73
CA ARG A 38 -35.94 -20.80 -19.33
C ARG A 38 -35.05 -20.53 -20.54
N ARG A 39 -35.61 -20.90 -21.69
CA ARG A 39 -35.12 -20.79 -23.07
C ARG A 39 -34.68 -19.38 -23.50
N LEU A 40 -33.65 -19.38 -24.36
CA LEU A 40 -33.10 -18.26 -25.13
C LEU A 40 -34.18 -17.36 -25.76
N ARG A 41 -34.05 -16.04 -25.53
CA ARG A 41 -34.50 -15.03 -26.49
C ARG A 41 -33.34 -14.08 -26.80
N ARG A 42 -32.85 -14.19 -28.04
CA ARG A 42 -31.86 -13.27 -28.64
C ARG A 42 -32.46 -11.87 -28.73
N ARG A 43 -31.74 -10.86 -28.20
CA ARG A 43 -31.96 -9.43 -28.53
C ARG A 43 -30.83 -8.94 -29.44
N PRO A 44 -31.09 -8.00 -30.35
CA PRO A 44 -30.18 -7.64 -31.43
C PRO A 44 -28.96 -6.85 -30.92
N ALA A 45 -27.86 -6.97 -31.65
CA ALA A 45 -26.62 -6.25 -31.39
C ALA A 45 -26.82 -4.73 -31.45
N ALA A 46 -26.75 -4.08 -30.29
CA ALA A 46 -26.54 -2.64 -30.22
C ALA A 46 -25.03 -2.37 -30.36
N ARG A 47 -24.62 -1.82 -31.50
CA ARG A 47 -23.36 -1.08 -31.63
C ARG A 47 -23.48 0.16 -30.76
N GLY A 48 -22.94 0.09 -29.54
CA GLY A 48 -22.75 1.25 -28.66
C GLY A 48 -21.28 1.28 -28.27
N GLY A 49 -20.54 2.26 -28.78
CA GLY A 49 -19.19 2.53 -28.32
C GLY A 49 -19.23 2.96 -26.86
N ASP A 50 -18.68 2.15 -25.98
CA ASP A 50 -18.42 2.53 -24.59
C ASP A 50 -16.97 3.01 -24.47
N ALA A 51 -16.72 4.18 -25.04
CA ALA A 51 -15.56 5.00 -24.74
C ALA A 51 -15.88 5.80 -23.46
N GLY A 52 -15.93 5.11 -22.32
CA GLY A 52 -16.40 5.71 -21.06
C GLY A 52 -15.73 5.14 -19.81
N SER A 53 -14.75 5.87 -19.27
CA SER A 53 -14.39 5.86 -17.83
C SER A 53 -13.75 4.60 -17.20
N ARG A 54 -12.95 3.81 -17.91
CA ARG A 54 -11.99 2.94 -17.21
C ARG A 54 -10.89 3.82 -16.61
N ARG A 55 -11.04 4.25 -15.35
CA ARG A 55 -9.90 4.70 -14.52
C ARG A 55 -8.85 3.59 -14.62
N ARG A 56 -7.76 3.87 -15.33
CA ARG A 56 -6.66 2.93 -15.51
C ARG A 56 -5.99 2.81 -14.14
N VAL A 57 -6.07 1.62 -13.55
CA VAL A 57 -5.46 1.35 -12.24
C VAL A 57 -3.97 1.73 -12.33
N GLY A 58 -3.51 2.62 -11.44
CA GLY A 58 -2.13 3.10 -11.39
C GLY A 58 -1.86 4.49 -12.02
N ASP A 59 -2.72 5.00 -12.91
CA ASP A 59 -2.52 6.35 -13.48
C ASP A 59 -3.05 7.44 -12.54
N LEU A 60 -2.12 8.07 -11.81
CA LEU A 60 -2.42 9.14 -10.84
C LEU A 60 -2.44 10.54 -11.47
N ARG A 61 -2.13 10.71 -12.76
CA ARG A 61 -2.15 12.03 -13.41
C ARG A 61 -3.44 12.83 -13.17
N PRO A 62 -4.65 12.23 -13.14
CA PRO A 62 -5.88 12.99 -12.92
C PRO A 62 -5.96 13.72 -11.57
N ILE A 63 -5.18 13.30 -10.56
CA ILE A 63 -5.17 13.97 -9.25
C ILE A 63 -4.12 15.09 -9.15
N PHE A 64 -3.27 15.28 -10.16
CA PHE A 64 -2.18 16.28 -10.16
C PHE A 64 -2.46 17.54 -10.99
N ALA A 65 -3.72 17.84 -11.32
CA ALA A 65 -4.21 19.15 -11.79
C ALA A 65 -3.29 19.91 -12.79
N GLY A 66 -2.76 19.23 -13.81
CA GLY A 66 -1.95 19.87 -14.86
C GLY A 66 -0.48 20.13 -14.49
N ARG A 67 -0.01 19.62 -13.35
CA ARG A 67 1.41 19.67 -12.98
C ARG A 67 2.23 18.63 -13.77
N PRO A 68 3.52 18.89 -14.03
CA PRO A 68 4.42 17.90 -14.60
C PRO A 68 4.42 16.61 -13.78
N PHE A 69 4.12 15.50 -14.46
CA PHE A 69 4.01 14.18 -13.87
C PHE A 69 4.78 13.18 -14.72
N THR A 70 5.56 12.31 -14.07
CA THR A 70 6.23 11.17 -14.71
C THR A 70 5.87 9.91 -13.95
N GLY A 71 5.14 9.01 -14.60
CA GLY A 71 4.88 7.66 -14.09
C GLY A 71 6.05 6.74 -14.40
N THR A 72 6.48 5.96 -13.42
CA THR A 72 7.63 5.06 -13.52
C THR A 72 7.33 3.68 -12.95
N ASP A 73 7.97 2.67 -13.51
CA ASP A 73 7.89 1.26 -13.07
C ASP A 73 9.15 0.55 -13.58
N MET A 74 9.56 -0.55 -12.95
CA MET A 74 10.63 -1.41 -13.48
C MET A 74 10.25 -2.16 -14.76
N ARG A 75 8.98 -2.08 -15.19
CA ARG A 75 8.46 -2.70 -16.41
C ARG A 75 7.61 -1.70 -17.20
N PRO A 76 7.57 -1.81 -18.53
CA PRO A 76 6.65 -1.01 -19.34
C PRO A 76 5.19 -1.41 -19.03
N GLY A 77 4.30 -0.43 -19.02
CA GLY A 77 2.88 -0.65 -18.75
C GLY A 77 2.00 0.59 -18.93
N PRO A 78 0.68 0.45 -18.79
CA PRO A 78 -0.22 1.60 -18.86
C PRO A 78 0.08 2.61 -17.74
N GLY A 79 0.31 3.87 -18.10
CA GLY A 79 0.63 4.92 -17.12
C GLY A 79 2.12 5.03 -16.78
N VAL A 80 2.97 4.21 -17.40
CA VAL A 80 4.44 4.28 -17.28
C VAL A 80 4.98 5.13 -18.42
N ASP A 81 5.60 6.26 -18.08
CA ASP A 81 6.27 7.17 -19.02
C ASP A 81 7.75 6.78 -19.18
N GLN A 82 8.38 6.29 -18.10
CA GLN A 82 9.78 5.87 -18.08
C GLN A 82 9.95 4.56 -17.30
N VAL A 83 10.77 3.65 -17.83
CA VAL A 83 11.12 2.41 -17.13
C VAL A 83 12.31 2.66 -16.22
N GLU A 84 12.14 2.47 -14.92
CA GLU A 84 13.10 2.86 -13.89
C GLU A 84 13.29 1.76 -12.85
N ASP A 85 14.52 1.63 -12.35
CA ASP A 85 14.81 0.85 -11.15
C ASP A 85 14.80 1.80 -9.94
N LEU A 86 13.92 1.55 -8.98
CA LEU A 86 13.83 2.39 -7.77
C LEU A 86 15.15 2.45 -6.99
N ARG A 87 16.05 1.48 -7.18
CA ARG A 87 17.37 1.42 -6.53
C ARG A 87 18.45 2.23 -7.24
N ALA A 88 18.18 2.71 -8.45
CA ALA A 88 19.08 3.50 -9.27
C ALA A 88 18.27 4.33 -10.29
N LEU A 89 17.66 5.41 -9.81
CA LEU A 89 16.78 6.26 -10.61
C LEU A 89 17.58 7.10 -11.60
N SER A 90 17.16 7.17 -12.86
CA SER A 90 17.87 7.96 -13.88
C SER A 90 17.73 9.48 -13.74
N PHE A 91 16.90 9.95 -12.81
CA PHE A 91 16.65 11.37 -12.53
C PHE A 91 17.87 12.06 -11.90
N GLU A 92 18.05 13.34 -12.24
CA GLU A 92 19.06 14.21 -11.65
C GLU A 92 18.81 14.44 -10.15
N ASP A 93 19.88 14.64 -9.39
CA ASP A 93 19.84 15.00 -7.98
C ASP A 93 18.98 16.25 -7.76
N GLY A 94 18.09 16.20 -6.78
CA GLY A 94 17.23 17.33 -6.43
C GLY A 94 16.19 17.76 -7.47
N SER A 95 16.01 17.01 -8.57
CA SER A 95 15.14 17.41 -9.69
C SER A 95 13.64 17.15 -9.47
N VAL A 96 13.28 16.42 -8.41
CA VAL A 96 11.91 16.00 -8.10
C VAL A 96 11.35 16.81 -6.94
N GLY A 97 10.21 17.47 -7.15
CA GLY A 97 9.53 18.21 -6.08
C GLY A 97 8.69 17.32 -5.17
N THR A 98 8.08 16.28 -5.73
CA THR A 98 7.35 15.27 -4.95
C THR A 98 7.53 13.88 -5.55
N ALA A 99 7.91 12.92 -4.73
CA ALA A 99 7.95 11.51 -5.10
C ALA A 99 6.79 10.76 -4.43
N LEU A 100 6.12 9.88 -5.18
CA LEU A 100 5.15 8.92 -4.66
C LEU A 100 5.68 7.51 -4.92
N CYS A 101 5.76 6.69 -3.88
CA CYS A 101 6.13 5.28 -3.99
C CYS A 101 5.10 4.44 -3.23
N LEU A 102 4.06 4.00 -3.93
CA LEU A 102 2.87 3.40 -3.32
C LEU A 102 2.87 1.89 -3.53
N ASP A 103 2.84 1.13 -2.43
CA ASP A 103 2.76 -0.34 -2.41
C ASP A 103 3.74 -1.00 -3.40
N THR A 104 5.00 -0.54 -3.32
CA THR A 104 6.10 -0.93 -4.23
C THR A 104 7.33 -1.44 -3.47
N LEU A 105 7.64 -0.88 -2.29
CA LEU A 105 8.87 -1.19 -1.56
C LEU A 105 8.94 -2.65 -1.09
N GLU A 106 7.80 -3.31 -0.89
CA GLU A 106 7.70 -4.74 -0.56
C GLU A 106 8.27 -5.64 -1.67
N HIS A 107 8.27 -5.15 -2.91
CA HIS A 107 8.79 -5.83 -4.09
C HIS A 107 10.23 -5.39 -4.44
N CYS A 108 10.81 -4.46 -3.67
CA CYS A 108 12.21 -4.06 -3.81
C CYS A 108 13.12 -4.98 -2.99
N ALA A 109 14.14 -5.57 -3.61
CA ALA A 109 15.11 -6.42 -2.91
C ALA A 109 16.06 -5.64 -1.98
N ASP A 110 16.20 -4.33 -2.19
CA ASP A 110 17.01 -3.44 -1.34
C ASP A 110 16.23 -2.14 -1.03
N PRO A 111 15.27 -2.19 -0.09
CA PRO A 111 14.49 -1.02 0.32
C PRO A 111 15.34 0.15 0.85
N PRO A 112 16.42 -0.07 1.64
CA PRO A 112 17.30 1.03 2.05
C PRO A 112 17.89 1.81 0.89
N GLN A 113 18.38 1.12 -0.15
CA GLN A 113 18.90 1.80 -1.34
C GLN A 113 17.81 2.56 -2.10
N ALA A 114 16.62 1.98 -2.24
CA ALA A 114 15.47 2.65 -2.86
C ALA A 114 15.09 3.95 -2.12
N CYS A 115 15.09 3.94 -0.79
CA CYS A 115 14.82 5.14 0.00
C CYS A 115 15.92 6.21 -0.15
N ARG A 116 17.20 5.82 -0.24
CA ARG A 116 18.29 6.75 -0.54
C ARG A 116 18.16 7.39 -1.92
N GLU A 117 17.77 6.63 -2.93
CA GLU A 117 17.53 7.17 -4.28
C GLU A 117 16.34 8.11 -4.35
N LEU A 118 15.23 7.75 -3.69
CA LEU A 118 14.07 8.65 -3.56
C LEU A 118 14.46 9.95 -2.89
N ALA A 119 15.26 9.89 -1.82
CA ALA A 119 15.79 11.07 -1.18
C ALA A 119 16.69 11.87 -2.13
N ARG A 120 17.65 11.23 -2.83
CA ARG A 120 18.60 11.88 -3.75
C ARG A 120 17.89 12.71 -4.82
N VAL A 121 16.87 12.15 -5.46
CA VAL A 121 16.15 12.83 -6.54
C VAL A 121 15.22 13.93 -6.01
N CYS A 122 14.76 13.84 -4.76
CA CYS A 122 13.95 14.88 -4.13
C CYS A 122 14.76 16.17 -3.91
N SER A 123 14.16 17.31 -4.27
CA SER A 123 14.73 18.65 -4.10
C SER A 123 15.20 18.86 -2.65
N PRO A 124 16.43 19.35 -2.42
CA PRO A 124 16.91 19.68 -1.08
C PRO A 124 16.17 20.87 -0.46
N GLU A 125 15.34 21.60 -1.22
CA GLU A 125 14.61 22.79 -0.80
C GLU A 125 13.13 22.48 -0.49
N GLY A 126 12.88 21.44 0.30
CA GLY A 126 11.52 21.05 0.68
C GLY A 126 10.91 19.93 -0.17
N GLY A 127 11.70 19.14 -0.90
CA GLY A 127 11.21 18.00 -1.67
C GLY A 127 10.61 16.93 -0.76
N VAL A 128 9.47 16.35 -1.17
CA VAL A 128 8.69 15.42 -0.33
C VAL A 128 8.57 14.06 -0.98
N ALA A 129 8.73 12.99 -0.22
CA ALA A 129 8.32 11.66 -0.62
C ALA A 129 7.11 11.17 0.19
N VAL A 130 6.07 10.70 -0.49
CA VAL A 130 4.94 10.00 0.14
C VAL A 130 5.03 8.54 -0.26
N ILE A 131 5.19 7.66 0.72
CA ILE A 131 5.42 6.25 0.51
C ILE A 131 4.37 5.40 1.23
N SER A 132 3.97 4.28 0.64
CA SER A 132 3.16 3.26 1.31
C SER A 132 3.68 1.86 1.04
N SER A 133 3.39 0.95 1.95
CA SER A 133 3.62 -0.48 1.77
C SER A 133 2.73 -1.28 2.74
N VAL A 134 2.92 -2.60 2.78
CA VAL A 134 2.06 -3.54 3.50
C VAL A 134 2.73 -4.17 4.71
N MET A 135 1.96 -4.39 5.77
CA MET A 135 2.35 -5.21 6.93
C MET A 135 1.56 -6.52 6.97
N LEU A 136 0.24 -6.44 7.10
CA LEU A 136 -0.65 -7.61 7.08
C LEU A 136 -1.29 -7.79 5.70
N PHE A 137 -0.53 -8.38 4.77
CA PHE A 137 -1.02 -8.70 3.43
C PHE A 137 -0.46 -10.03 2.94
N GLY A 138 -1.28 -10.80 2.22
CA GLY A 138 -0.87 -12.07 1.64
C GLY A 138 0.28 -11.91 0.64
N ILE A 139 0.96 -13.02 0.32
CA ILE A 139 1.98 -13.02 -0.72
C ILE A 139 1.33 -12.72 -2.07
N HIS A 140 1.88 -11.78 -2.83
CA HIS A 140 1.35 -11.31 -4.12
C HIS A 140 2.47 -10.95 -5.10
N GLU A 141 2.15 -10.63 -6.36
CA GLU A 141 3.14 -10.30 -7.40
C GLU A 141 4.31 -11.31 -7.55
N HIS A 142 3.98 -12.60 -7.52
CA HIS A 142 4.96 -13.68 -7.69
C HIS A 142 5.72 -13.54 -9.03
N PRO A 143 7.07 -13.69 -9.06
CA PRO A 143 7.89 -14.36 -8.04
C PRO A 143 8.57 -13.49 -7.00
N ARG A 144 8.31 -12.18 -6.93
CA ARG A 144 9.11 -11.25 -6.11
C ARG A 144 8.25 -10.47 -5.14
N ASP A 145 8.21 -10.96 -3.91
CA ASP A 145 7.52 -10.33 -2.77
C ASP A 145 8.37 -10.56 -1.52
N TYR A 146 9.11 -9.54 -1.11
CA TYR A 146 10.26 -9.70 -0.22
C TYR A 146 9.96 -9.27 1.21
N PHE A 147 9.27 -8.14 1.39
CA PHE A 147 9.23 -7.47 2.68
C PHE A 147 7.81 -7.13 3.15
N ARG A 148 7.63 -7.18 4.47
CA ARG A 148 6.50 -6.59 5.19
C ARG A 148 7.06 -5.63 6.21
N PHE A 149 6.50 -4.44 6.30
CA PHE A 149 7.11 -3.36 7.08
C PHE A 149 6.26 -3.03 8.30
N THR A 150 6.89 -3.07 9.48
CA THR A 150 6.32 -2.43 10.67
C THR A 150 6.48 -0.91 10.55
N PRO A 151 5.67 -0.10 11.27
CA PRO A 151 5.83 1.35 11.27
C PRO A 151 7.26 1.81 11.61
N ASP A 152 7.89 1.20 12.62
CA ASP A 152 9.25 1.59 13.03
C ASP A 152 10.32 1.17 12.01
N GLY A 153 10.17 0.00 11.39
CA GLY A 153 11.05 -0.41 10.29
C GLY A 153 10.91 0.52 9.08
N PHE A 154 9.70 0.97 8.79
CA PHE A 154 9.44 1.91 7.70
C PHE A 154 10.01 3.31 7.99
N ARG A 155 9.95 3.76 9.25
CA ARG A 155 10.61 5.01 9.68
C ARG A 155 12.13 4.93 9.51
N ALA A 156 12.74 3.84 9.97
CA ALA A 156 14.19 3.64 9.84
C ALA A 156 14.69 3.68 8.38
N LEU A 157 13.84 3.28 7.41
CA LEU A 157 14.14 3.39 5.99
C LEU A 157 14.09 4.83 5.48
N LEU A 158 13.09 5.61 5.88
CA LEU A 158 13.00 7.03 5.50
C LEU A 158 14.16 7.84 6.08
N GLU A 159 14.56 7.56 7.31
CA GLU A 159 15.69 8.22 7.99
C GLU A 159 17.05 7.92 7.33
N GLN A 160 17.13 7.01 6.34
CA GLN A 160 18.35 6.79 5.56
C GLN A 160 18.71 7.94 4.60
N GLY A 161 17.75 8.82 4.29
CA GLY A 161 17.98 9.89 3.32
C GLY A 161 17.11 11.13 3.45
N PHE A 162 16.02 11.08 4.23
CA PHE A 162 15.18 12.24 4.51
C PHE A 162 15.58 12.90 5.84
N ASP A 163 15.46 14.22 5.91
CA ASP A 163 15.88 15.02 7.06
C ASP A 163 14.86 14.96 8.21
N ASP A 164 13.59 14.71 7.88
CA ASP A 164 12.52 14.42 8.83
C ASP A 164 11.51 13.44 8.22
N ALA A 165 10.88 12.61 9.05
CA ALA A 165 10.01 11.53 8.63
C ALA A 165 8.81 11.33 9.57
N TRP A 166 7.61 11.35 8.98
CA TRP A 166 6.37 10.94 9.64
C TRP A 166 5.92 9.57 9.13
N VAL A 167 5.55 8.67 10.04
CA VAL A 167 5.07 7.31 9.69
C VAL A 167 3.89 6.91 10.56
N ALA A 168 2.90 6.26 9.94
CA ALA A 168 1.75 5.68 10.61
C ALA A 168 1.40 4.30 10.05
N GLY A 169 0.98 3.39 10.93
CA GLY A 169 0.27 2.18 10.55
C GLY A 169 -1.21 2.46 10.36
N ILE A 170 -1.81 1.95 9.29
CA ILE A 170 -3.24 2.01 9.01
C ILE A 170 -3.83 0.61 9.18
N GLY A 171 -4.78 0.46 10.10
CA GLY A 171 -5.37 -0.83 10.47
C GLY A 171 -5.49 -1.03 11.97
N ASP A 172 -5.43 -2.29 12.43
CA ASP A 172 -5.35 -2.56 13.86
C ASP A 172 -4.02 -2.01 14.43
N PRO A 173 -4.01 -1.28 15.55
CA PRO A 173 -2.78 -0.69 16.08
C PRO A 173 -1.69 -1.69 16.48
N GLY A 174 -2.03 -2.95 16.77
CA GLY A 174 -1.07 -4.01 17.04
C GLY A 174 -0.70 -4.85 15.82
N LEU A 175 -1.44 -4.71 14.71
CA LEU A 175 -1.24 -5.46 13.47
C LEU A 175 -1.81 -4.66 12.28
N PRO A 176 -1.16 -3.56 11.88
CA PRO A 176 -1.67 -2.73 10.81
C PRO A 176 -1.68 -3.51 9.49
N VAL A 177 -2.58 -3.13 8.59
CA VAL A 177 -2.68 -3.73 7.26
C VAL A 177 -1.68 -3.07 6.32
N GLN A 178 -1.61 -1.74 6.39
CA GLN A 178 -0.72 -0.89 5.61
C GLN A 178 0.11 -0.01 6.52
N VAL A 179 1.24 0.44 5.99
CA VAL A 179 2.07 1.49 6.58
C VAL A 179 2.23 2.60 5.56
N VAL A 180 2.10 3.84 6.03
CA VAL A 180 2.24 5.05 5.23
C VAL A 180 3.33 5.91 5.86
N GLY A 181 4.19 6.47 5.02
CA GLY A 181 5.27 7.34 5.42
C GLY A 181 5.32 8.60 4.57
N VAL A 182 5.79 9.68 5.18
CA VAL A 182 6.12 10.94 4.50
C VAL A 182 7.54 11.30 4.93
N GLY A 183 8.43 11.52 3.98
CA GLY A 183 9.78 12.06 4.22
C GLY A 183 9.93 13.42 3.55
N ILE A 184 10.70 14.32 4.16
CA ILE A 184 11.04 15.63 3.58
C ILE A 184 12.55 15.83 3.51
N ARG A 185 13.01 16.48 2.44
CA ARG A 185 14.35 17.03 2.29
C ARG A 185 14.30 18.53 2.58
N GLY A 186 15.18 19.05 3.42
CA GLY A 186 15.31 20.47 3.73
C GLY A 186 14.11 21.07 4.45
N GLY A 187 13.81 20.58 5.65
CA GLY A 187 12.74 21.12 6.50
C GLY A 187 12.31 20.16 7.59
N THR A 188 11.18 20.46 8.22
CA THR A 188 10.52 19.58 9.18
C THR A 188 9.07 19.34 8.78
N LEU A 189 8.55 18.16 9.13
CA LEU A 189 7.19 17.77 8.86
C LEU A 189 6.27 18.17 10.02
N ASP A 190 5.29 19.00 9.71
CA ASP A 190 4.15 19.25 10.60
C ASP A 190 2.94 18.39 10.19
N VAL A 191 3.13 17.07 10.18
CA VAL A 191 2.14 16.09 9.73
C VAL A 191 1.72 15.20 10.89
N SER A 192 0.42 14.95 11.00
CA SER A 192 -0.15 14.00 11.94
C SER A 192 -1.39 13.35 11.33
N LEU A 193 -1.84 12.23 11.89
CA LEU A 193 -3.01 11.55 11.37
C LEU A 193 -4.27 12.43 11.47
N GLU A 194 -4.40 13.24 12.54
CA GLU A 194 -5.54 14.16 12.72
C GLU A 194 -5.58 15.24 11.63
N LYS A 195 -4.40 15.63 11.10
CA LYS A 195 -4.27 16.59 9.99
C LYS A 195 -4.57 15.97 8.62
N LEU A 196 -4.77 14.64 8.55
CA LEU A 196 -5.05 13.88 7.33
C LEU A 196 -6.46 13.26 7.40
N PRO A 197 -7.54 14.04 7.19
CA PRO A 197 -8.92 13.64 7.51
C PRO A 197 -9.40 12.40 6.76
N SER A 198 -8.88 12.15 5.55
CA SER A 198 -9.21 10.95 4.78
C SER A 198 -8.62 9.69 5.42
N LEU A 199 -7.36 9.73 5.85
CA LEU A 199 -6.70 8.61 6.54
C LEU A 199 -7.23 8.43 7.95
N ALA A 200 -7.46 9.52 8.69
CA ALA A 200 -8.10 9.48 10.00
C ALA A 200 -9.48 8.79 9.94
N ARG A 201 -10.28 9.07 8.90
CA ARG A 201 -11.58 8.42 8.71
C ARG A 201 -11.44 6.90 8.48
N VAL A 202 -10.45 6.48 7.71
CA VAL A 202 -10.16 5.05 7.49
C VAL A 202 -9.75 4.40 8.80
N GLN A 203 -8.82 5.01 9.54
CA GLN A 203 -8.33 4.50 10.82
C GLN A 203 -9.43 4.42 11.89
N ALA A 204 -10.31 5.43 11.97
CA ALA A 204 -11.45 5.43 12.90
C ALA A 204 -12.39 4.22 12.68
N GLY A 205 -12.52 3.74 11.44
CA GLY A 205 -13.25 2.51 11.13
C GLY A 205 -12.63 1.27 11.78
N TYR A 206 -11.30 1.17 11.79
CA TYR A 206 -10.57 0.09 12.47
C TYR A 206 -10.65 0.21 13.98
N GLU A 207 -10.52 1.41 14.53
CA GLU A 207 -10.64 1.66 15.97
C GLU A 207 -12.04 1.31 16.49
N ALA A 208 -13.10 1.68 15.78
CA ALA A 208 -14.46 1.31 16.12
C ALA A 208 -14.72 -0.20 16.01
N ALA A 209 -13.95 -0.90 15.17
CA ALA A 209 -13.98 -2.35 15.01
C ALA A 209 -13.02 -3.09 15.97
N ARG A 210 -12.19 -2.36 16.73
CA ARG A 210 -11.22 -2.94 17.66
C ARG A 210 -11.93 -3.79 18.70
N GLY A 211 -11.49 -5.05 18.83
CA GLY A 211 -12.13 -6.05 19.69
C GLY A 211 -13.37 -6.73 19.08
N ARG A 212 -13.87 -6.29 17.92
CA ARG A 212 -14.99 -6.93 17.19
C ARG A 212 -14.51 -7.84 16.05
N VAL A 213 -13.35 -7.56 15.47
CA VAL A 213 -12.74 -8.36 14.40
C VAL A 213 -11.42 -8.95 14.90
N ARG A 214 -11.35 -10.27 15.05
CA ARG A 214 -10.14 -11.04 15.32
C ARG A 214 -9.73 -11.77 14.04
N ILE A 215 -8.94 -11.14 13.17
CA ILE A 215 -8.31 -11.81 12.03
C ILE A 215 -6.78 -11.69 12.20
N GLY A 216 -6.08 -12.83 12.34
CA GLY A 216 -4.63 -12.95 12.62
C GLY A 216 -4.36 -13.87 13.82
N PRO A 217 -3.29 -14.72 13.81
CA PRO A 217 -3.28 -16.01 14.48
C PRO A 217 -3.49 -15.82 15.98
N GLN A 218 -4.32 -16.69 16.56
CA GLN A 218 -4.65 -16.74 17.98
C GLN A 218 -3.55 -16.15 18.86
N GLN A 219 -3.78 -14.95 19.41
CA GLN A 219 -2.92 -14.41 20.46
C GLN A 219 -3.20 -15.22 21.73
N LEU A 220 -2.60 -16.40 21.82
CA LEU A 220 -2.45 -17.06 23.10
C LEU A 220 -1.54 -16.15 23.92
N THR A 221 -2.07 -15.63 25.03
CA THR A 221 -1.23 -15.01 26.05
C THR A 221 -0.13 -15.99 26.48
N LEU A 222 0.98 -15.50 27.02
CA LEU A 222 2.06 -16.36 27.54
C LEU A 222 1.53 -17.44 28.50
N ARG A 223 0.44 -17.12 29.23
CA ARG A 223 -0.30 -18.04 30.12
C ARG A 223 -1.11 -19.09 29.37
N GLU A 224 -1.74 -18.74 28.25
CA GLU A 224 -2.49 -19.70 27.43
C GLU A 224 -1.57 -20.61 26.63
N LEU A 225 -0.44 -20.08 26.13
CA LEU A 225 0.61 -20.85 25.49
C LEU A 225 1.25 -21.84 26.47
N SER A 226 1.62 -21.39 27.68
CA SER A 226 2.19 -22.29 28.70
C SER A 226 1.22 -23.39 29.12
N ARG A 227 -0.08 -23.10 29.23
CA ARG A 227 -1.12 -24.12 29.49
C ARG A 227 -1.31 -25.09 28.32
N ALA A 228 -1.15 -24.65 27.09
CA ALA A 228 -1.23 -25.53 25.92
C ALA A 228 -0.03 -26.48 25.88
N VAL A 229 1.19 -25.94 26.01
CA VAL A 229 2.43 -26.72 26.10
C VAL A 229 2.39 -27.71 27.26
N ALA A 230 1.99 -27.29 28.47
CA ALA A 230 1.90 -28.16 29.64
C ALA A 230 0.88 -29.30 29.48
N ARG A 231 -0.18 -29.11 28.68
CA ARG A 231 -1.16 -30.17 28.38
C ARG A 231 -0.62 -31.25 27.45
N ASP A 232 0.20 -30.87 26.48
CA ASP A 232 0.70 -31.79 25.45
C ASP A 232 2.08 -32.37 25.76
N LEU A 233 2.87 -31.71 26.61
CA LEU A 233 4.20 -32.17 27.03
C LEU A 233 4.21 -33.60 27.61
N PRO A 234 3.29 -34.02 28.51
CA PRO A 234 3.26 -35.39 29.01
C PRO A 234 2.91 -36.44 27.94
N ARG A 235 2.27 -36.04 26.83
CA ARG A 235 1.98 -36.93 25.70
C ARG A 235 3.20 -37.10 24.81
N LEU A 236 3.97 -36.02 24.64
CA LEU A 236 5.23 -36.04 23.89
C LEU A 236 6.29 -36.88 24.61
N LEU A 237 6.45 -36.69 25.92
CA LEU A 237 7.41 -37.42 26.76
C LEU A 237 7.08 -38.92 26.90
N ARG A 238 5.84 -39.34 26.65
CA ARG A 238 5.46 -40.76 26.63
C ARG A 238 5.75 -41.46 25.29
N ARG A 239 6.17 -40.70 24.28
CA ARG A 239 6.50 -41.18 22.93
C ARG A 239 8.00 -41.15 22.63
N LEU A 240 8.79 -40.63 23.56
CA LEU A 240 10.25 -40.69 23.60
C LEU A 240 10.66 -41.80 24.56
#